data_AF-A0A6P5IRM4-F1
#
_entry.id   AF-A0A6P5IRM4-F1
#
_cell.length_a   1.000
_cell.length_b   1.000
_cell.length_c   1.000
_cell.angle_alpha   90.00
_cell.angle_beta   90.00
_cell.angle_gamma   90.00
#
_symmetry.space_group_name_H-M   'P 1'
#
loop_
_entity.id
_entity.type
_entity.pdbx_description
1 polymer ?
#
loop_
_entity_poly.entity_id
_entity_poly.type
_entity_poly.pdbx_seq_one_letter_code
_entity_poly.pdbx_strand_id
1 'polypeptide(L)'
;MDESDINVSSGEGFRYAEKIGLLIFLSAVILMAILGNLLVMVAVCRDRQLRKIKTNYFIVSLAFADLLVSVLVMPFGAIELVQDVWIYGEMFCLVRTSLDVLLTTASIFHLCCISLDRYYAICCQPLVYRNKMTPLRITLMLGGCWVIPMFISFLPIMQRWNNIGIIDLIEKRQFDQDSNSTYCIFMVNKPYAITCSVVAFYIPFILMVLAYYRIYVTAKEHALQIRVLQRAGAPTEGRREPPDQHSTHHRMKTETKAAKTLCIIMGCFCLCWAPFFVTNIIDPFVGYSVPAQLWTTFLWLGYINSGLNPFLYAFLNKAFRRAFLIILCCDEERYRRPSILGQTVPCSTTTVNGSTHVLRKWIPPSALYGKVTQLFKKPQREEREREHHRSNETMHLAASHPPESIKVPHCSESHSR
;
A
#
# COMPACT_ATOMS: atom_id res chain seq x y z
N MET A 1 14.15 38.06 46.37
CA MET A 1 13.80 37.02 45.38
C MET A 1 15.08 36.22 45.24
N ASP A 2 15.13 35.09 45.94
CA ASP A 2 16.36 34.34 46.14
C ASP A 2 16.79 33.65 44.84
N GLU A 3 18.10 33.48 44.68
CA GLU A 3 18.74 32.82 43.53
C GLU A 3 18.22 31.39 43.32
N SER A 4 17.71 30.76 44.39
CA SER A 4 17.01 29.47 44.38
C SER A 4 15.66 29.53 43.65
N ASP A 5 14.87 30.58 43.85
CA ASP A 5 13.54 30.72 43.22
C ASP A 5 13.69 31.02 41.71
N ILE A 6 14.75 31.74 41.33
CA ILE A 6 15.09 32.02 39.93
C ILE A 6 15.58 30.74 39.23
N ASN A 7 16.38 29.90 39.89
CA ASN A 7 16.83 28.61 39.36
C ASN A 7 15.69 27.58 39.26
N VAL A 8 14.74 27.57 40.20
CA VAL A 8 13.55 26.71 40.14
C VAL A 8 12.61 27.19 39.03
N SER A 9 12.32 28.49 38.94
CA SER A 9 11.46 29.04 37.89
C SER A 9 12.04 28.88 36.48
N SER A 10 13.35 29.04 36.33
CA SER A 10 14.04 28.82 35.04
C SER A 10 14.12 27.33 34.67
N GLY A 11 14.32 26.43 35.64
CA GLY A 11 14.27 24.97 35.43
C GLY A 11 12.88 24.46 35.07
N GLU A 12 11.83 24.99 35.71
CA GLU A 12 10.45 24.69 35.34
C GLU A 12 10.10 25.24 33.95
N GLY A 13 10.45 26.50 33.66
CA GLY A 13 10.26 27.11 32.34
C GLY A 13 10.94 26.34 31.20
N PHE A 14 12.16 25.85 31.44
CA PHE A 14 12.88 24.99 30.49
C PHE A 14 12.17 23.65 30.28
N ARG A 15 11.70 23.00 31.36
CA ARG A 15 10.93 21.74 31.29
C ARG A 15 9.60 21.91 30.56
N TYR A 16 8.92 23.05 30.73
CA TYR A 16 7.70 23.38 29.99
C TYR A 16 7.98 23.59 28.49
N ALA A 17 9.05 24.31 28.13
CA ALA A 17 9.44 24.50 26.74
C ALA A 17 9.79 23.18 26.06
N GLU A 18 10.50 22.27 26.74
CA GLU A 18 10.79 20.93 26.27
C GLU A 18 9.51 20.10 26.04
N LYS A 19 8.58 20.10 27.00
CA LYS A 19 7.28 19.41 26.88
C LYS A 19 6.45 19.95 25.71
N ILE A 20 6.42 21.27 25.51
CA ILE A 20 5.73 21.90 24.37
C ILE A 20 6.41 21.50 23.06
N GLY A 21 7.74 21.56 22.99
CA GLY A 21 8.50 21.15 21.80
C GLY A 21 8.25 19.68 21.43
N LEU A 22 8.27 18.80 22.44
CA LEU A 22 7.96 17.38 22.28
C LEU A 22 6.51 17.17 21.80
N LEU A 23 5.54 17.86 22.39
CA LEU A 23 4.14 17.76 21.98
C LEU A 23 3.93 18.19 20.52
N ILE A 24 4.55 19.29 20.10
CA ILE A 24 4.51 19.77 18.71
C ILE A 24 5.11 18.72 17.77
N PHE A 25 6.28 18.18 18.12
CA PHE A 25 6.94 17.16 17.34
C PHE A 25 6.09 15.88 17.19
N LEU A 26 5.58 15.33 18.30
CA LEU A 26 4.74 14.13 18.30
C LEU A 26 3.44 14.37 17.53
N SER A 27 2.81 15.53 17.72
CA SER A 27 1.59 15.90 16.98
C SER A 27 1.84 15.98 15.48
N ALA A 28 2.99 16.56 15.06
CA ALA A 28 3.38 16.60 13.65
C ALA A 28 3.59 15.19 13.08
N VAL A 29 4.27 14.30 13.81
CA VAL A 29 4.47 12.90 13.41
C VAL A 29 3.13 12.18 13.24
N ILE A 30 2.22 12.30 14.21
CA ILE A 30 0.89 11.69 14.18
C ILE A 30 0.09 12.20 12.97
N LEU A 31 0.03 13.52 12.77
CA LEU A 31 -0.69 14.11 11.65
C LEU A 31 -0.12 13.67 10.29
N MET A 32 1.21 13.63 10.15
CA MET A 32 1.86 13.11 8.94
C MET A 32 1.49 11.65 8.69
N ALA A 33 1.47 10.82 9.72
CA ALA A 33 1.12 9.41 9.60
C ALA A 33 -0.36 9.22 9.19
N ILE A 34 -1.28 9.98 9.79
CA ILE A 34 -2.71 9.95 9.44
C ILE A 34 -2.90 10.38 7.99
N LEU A 35 -2.44 11.57 7.62
CA LEU A 35 -2.64 12.14 6.29
C LEU A 35 -1.95 11.31 5.21
N GLY A 36 -0.73 10.85 5.46
CA GLY A 36 0.03 10.05 4.52
C GLY A 36 -0.63 8.70 4.24
N ASN A 37 -1.06 7.97 5.29
CA ASN A 37 -1.70 6.67 5.10
C ASN A 37 -3.09 6.79 4.47
N LEU A 38 -3.87 7.83 4.81
CA LEU A 38 -5.11 8.17 4.09
C LEU A 38 -4.85 8.43 2.60
N LEU A 39 -3.80 9.20 2.28
CA LEU A 39 -3.43 9.47 0.88
C LEU A 39 -3.07 8.19 0.12
N VAL A 40 -2.34 7.26 0.75
CA VAL A 40 -2.03 5.94 0.17
C VAL A 40 -3.32 5.17 -0.17
N MET A 41 -4.25 5.09 0.79
CA MET A 41 -5.53 4.41 0.59
C MET A 41 -6.33 5.06 -0.56
N VAL A 42 -6.48 6.38 -0.55
CA VAL A 42 -7.21 7.13 -1.59
C VAL A 42 -6.56 6.96 -2.96
N ALA A 43 -5.22 6.99 -3.05
CA ALA A 43 -4.49 6.83 -4.30
C ALA A 43 -4.77 5.49 -4.98
N VAL A 44 -4.73 4.40 -4.22
CA VAL A 44 -5.06 3.07 -4.75
C VAL A 44 -6.54 2.96 -5.08
N CYS A 45 -7.43 3.49 -4.23
CA CYS A 45 -8.88 3.47 -4.47
C CYS A 45 -9.33 4.29 -5.67
N ARG A 46 -8.62 5.37 -6.04
CA ARG A 46 -8.90 6.21 -7.21
C ARG A 46 -8.26 5.64 -8.48
N ASP A 47 -6.97 5.29 -8.47
CA ASP A 47 -6.25 4.86 -9.68
C ASP A 47 -6.54 3.39 -10.05
N ARG A 48 -7.25 3.17 -11.16
CA ARG A 48 -7.59 1.84 -11.68
C ARG A 48 -6.35 1.02 -12.08
N GLN A 49 -5.25 1.65 -12.48
CA GLN A 49 -4.00 0.94 -12.81
C GLN A 49 -3.33 0.41 -11.55
N LEU A 50 -3.37 1.17 -10.45
CA LEU A 50 -2.90 0.69 -9.15
C LEU A 50 -3.75 -0.48 -8.66
N ARG A 51 -5.09 -0.44 -8.77
CA ARG A 51 -5.96 -1.55 -8.35
C ARG A 51 -5.73 -2.87 -9.10
N LYS A 52 -5.24 -2.82 -10.35
CA LYS A 52 -4.95 -4.03 -11.13
C LYS A 52 -3.77 -4.83 -10.56
N ILE A 53 -2.89 -4.20 -9.79
CA ILE A 53 -1.72 -4.85 -9.19
C ILE A 53 -2.16 -5.45 -7.85
N LYS A 54 -2.23 -6.78 -7.79
CA LYS A 54 -2.70 -7.54 -6.62
C LYS A 54 -1.94 -7.20 -5.33
N THR A 55 -0.63 -6.94 -5.42
CA THR A 55 0.19 -6.55 -4.27
C THR A 55 -0.30 -5.26 -3.59
N ASN A 56 -0.97 -4.36 -4.33
CA ASN A 56 -1.44 -3.10 -3.77
C ASN A 56 -2.57 -3.28 -2.75
N TYR A 57 -3.26 -4.44 -2.73
CA TYR A 57 -4.21 -4.77 -1.65
C TYR A 57 -3.50 -4.91 -0.30
N PHE A 58 -2.31 -5.52 -0.25
CA PHE A 58 -1.50 -5.58 0.97
C PHE A 58 -1.04 -4.19 1.41
N ILE A 59 -0.69 -3.31 0.47
CA ILE A 59 -0.28 -1.93 0.77
C ILE A 59 -1.45 -1.14 1.37
N VAL A 60 -2.67 -1.30 0.87
CA VAL A 60 -3.87 -0.65 1.43
C VAL A 60 -4.15 -1.17 2.84
N SER A 61 -4.06 -2.49 3.05
CA SER A 61 -4.26 -3.10 4.38
C SER A 61 -3.18 -2.67 5.37
N LEU A 62 -1.93 -2.54 4.93
CA LEU A 62 -0.84 -1.96 5.71
C LEU A 62 -1.11 -0.50 6.09
N ALA A 63 -1.52 0.33 5.12
CA ALA A 63 -1.86 1.73 5.37
C ALA A 63 -3.04 1.87 6.35
N PHE A 64 -4.00 0.93 6.31
CA PHE A 64 -5.08 0.88 7.28
C PHE A 64 -4.58 0.53 8.69
N ALA A 65 -3.69 -0.46 8.83
CA ALA A 65 -3.06 -0.78 10.12
C ALA A 65 -2.28 0.42 10.69
N ASP A 66 -1.43 1.05 9.88
CA ASP A 66 -0.64 2.21 10.29
C ASP A 66 -1.52 3.43 10.64
N LEU A 67 -2.64 3.63 9.93
CA LEU A 67 -3.65 4.63 10.27
C LEU A 67 -4.26 4.36 11.65
N LEU A 68 -4.61 3.11 11.93
CA LEU A 68 -5.15 2.72 13.24
C LEU A 68 -4.14 2.92 14.36
N VAL A 69 -2.84 2.62 14.16
CA VAL A 69 -1.79 2.94 15.15
C VAL A 69 -1.77 4.44 15.43
N SER A 70 -1.81 5.25 14.36
CA SER A 70 -1.72 6.71 14.46
C SER A 70 -2.93 7.36 15.13
N VAL A 71 -4.11 6.73 15.08
CA VAL A 71 -5.35 7.26 15.66
C VAL A 71 -5.64 6.68 17.04
N LEU A 72 -5.40 5.39 17.25
CA LEU A 72 -5.82 4.67 18.46
C LEU A 72 -4.69 4.46 19.47
N VAL A 73 -3.42 4.55 19.06
CA VAL A 73 -2.28 4.22 19.92
C VAL A 73 -1.44 5.46 20.18
N MET A 74 -0.91 6.09 19.13
CA MET A 74 0.04 7.21 19.27
C MET A 74 -0.50 8.40 20.07
N PRO A 75 -1.77 8.85 19.93
CA PRO A 75 -2.26 10.03 20.66
C PRO A 75 -2.26 9.79 22.18
N PHE A 76 -2.71 8.62 22.61
CA PHE A 76 -2.74 8.26 24.03
C PHE A 76 -1.33 8.04 24.58
N GLY A 77 -0.43 7.45 23.79
CA GLY A 77 0.98 7.34 24.16
C GLY A 77 1.67 8.71 24.26
N ALA A 78 1.29 9.68 23.42
CA ALA A 78 1.83 11.04 23.47
C ALA A 78 1.32 11.81 24.70
N ILE A 79 0.04 11.65 25.04
CA ILE A 79 -0.54 12.22 26.26
C ILE A 79 0.18 11.66 27.49
N GLU A 80 0.35 10.34 27.58
CA GLU A 80 1.07 9.69 28.66
C GLU A 80 2.52 10.20 28.78
N LEU A 81 3.23 10.35 27.65
CA LEU A 81 4.61 10.83 27.60
C LEU A 81 4.76 12.30 28.03
N VAL A 82 3.75 13.15 27.83
CA VAL A 82 3.83 14.58 28.18
C VAL A 82 3.31 14.85 29.59
N GLN A 83 2.23 14.17 29.98
CA GLN A 83 1.60 14.33 31.29
C GLN A 83 2.32 13.55 32.39
N ASP A 84 3.13 12.55 32.03
CA ASP A 84 3.78 11.63 32.97
C ASP A 84 2.76 10.95 33.91
N VAL A 85 1.49 10.78 33.47
CA VAL A 85 0.41 10.13 34.24
C VAL A 85 -0.59 9.48 33.29
N TRP A 86 -1.14 8.33 33.71
CA TRP A 86 -2.20 7.60 33.05
C TRP A 86 -3.54 7.67 33.82
N ILE A 87 -4.50 8.41 33.27
CA ILE A 87 -5.81 8.67 33.91
C ILE A 87 -6.98 7.84 33.35
N TYR A 88 -6.76 7.06 32.28
CA TYR A 88 -7.84 6.39 31.54
C TYR A 88 -8.25 5.03 32.13
N GLY A 89 -7.66 4.65 33.26
CA GLY A 89 -7.91 3.38 33.94
C GLY A 89 -7.20 2.19 33.31
N GLU A 90 -7.22 1.07 34.03
CA GLU A 90 -6.46 -0.12 33.70
C GLU A 90 -6.99 -0.85 32.45
N MET A 91 -8.32 -0.93 32.30
CA MET A 91 -8.91 -1.59 31.11
C MET A 91 -8.53 -0.88 29.82
N PHE A 92 -8.52 0.46 29.82
CA PHE A 92 -8.09 1.21 28.64
C PHE A 92 -6.59 1.03 28.36
N CYS A 93 -5.76 0.92 29.41
CA CYS A 93 -4.34 0.62 29.28
C CYS A 93 -4.11 -0.76 28.61
N LEU A 94 -4.83 -1.79 29.06
CA LEU A 94 -4.76 -3.14 28.48
C LEU A 94 -5.22 -3.17 27.03
N VAL A 95 -6.34 -2.49 26.70
CA VAL A 95 -6.85 -2.42 25.33
C VAL A 95 -5.90 -1.64 24.43
N ARG A 96 -5.39 -0.48 24.86
CA ARG A 96 -4.41 0.31 24.10
C ARG A 96 -3.16 -0.52 23.80
N THR A 97 -2.63 -1.19 24.82
CA THR A 97 -1.43 -2.02 24.70
C THR A 97 -1.66 -3.23 23.80
N SER A 98 -2.83 -3.87 23.89
CA SER A 98 -3.21 -4.96 22.99
C SER A 98 -3.34 -4.50 21.54
N LEU A 99 -3.95 -3.33 21.30
CA LEU A 99 -4.06 -2.72 19.97
C LEU A 99 -2.70 -2.35 19.41
N ASP A 100 -1.81 -1.80 20.23
CA ASP A 100 -0.45 -1.49 19.83
C ASP A 100 0.29 -2.72 19.30
N VAL A 101 0.36 -3.78 20.11
CA VAL A 101 1.02 -5.03 19.71
C VAL A 101 0.32 -5.66 18.49
N LEU A 102 -1.02 -5.64 18.43
CA LEU A 102 -1.78 -6.14 17.28
C LEU A 102 -1.38 -5.42 15.99
N LEU A 103 -1.51 -4.10 15.97
CA LEU A 103 -1.44 -3.30 14.75
C LEU A 103 0.00 -3.20 14.23
N THR A 104 0.97 -3.06 15.13
CA THR A 104 2.40 -3.05 14.77
C THR A 104 2.85 -4.41 14.24
N THR A 105 2.42 -5.51 14.87
CA THR A 105 2.69 -6.87 14.39
C THR A 105 1.99 -7.14 13.06
N ALA A 106 0.75 -6.68 12.89
CA ALA A 106 0.05 -6.76 11.61
C ALA A 106 0.82 -6.03 10.51
N SER A 107 1.36 -4.83 10.76
CA SER A 107 2.19 -4.11 9.79
C SER A 107 3.44 -4.91 9.37
N ILE A 108 4.12 -5.60 10.30
CA ILE A 108 5.25 -6.50 10.00
C ILE A 108 4.80 -7.64 9.06
N PHE A 109 3.66 -8.26 9.37
CA PHE A 109 3.15 -9.39 8.60
C PHE A 109 2.74 -8.98 7.18
N HIS A 110 2.15 -7.79 7.02
CA HIS A 110 1.87 -7.23 5.69
C HIS A 110 3.15 -7.00 4.90
N LEU A 111 4.21 -6.44 5.50
CA LEU A 111 5.50 -6.25 4.84
C LEU A 111 6.15 -7.59 4.46
N CYS A 112 6.06 -8.59 5.32
CA CYS A 112 6.52 -9.94 5.01
C CYS A 112 5.75 -10.54 3.82
N CYS A 113 4.42 -10.42 3.81
CA CYS A 113 3.60 -10.87 2.68
C CYS A 113 3.94 -10.14 1.38
N ILE A 114 4.18 -8.83 1.43
CA ILE A 114 4.63 -8.03 0.28
C ILE A 114 5.99 -8.56 -0.23
N SER A 115 6.90 -8.87 0.67
CA SER A 115 8.23 -9.41 0.35
C SER A 115 8.14 -10.77 -0.34
N LEU A 116 7.32 -11.68 0.20
CA LEU A 116 7.11 -13.02 -0.34
C LEU A 116 6.38 -12.96 -1.70
N ASP A 117 5.35 -12.12 -1.84
CA ASP A 117 4.67 -11.84 -3.11
C ASP A 117 5.69 -11.44 -4.20
N ARG A 118 6.62 -10.54 -3.85
CA ARG A 118 7.66 -10.09 -4.78
C ARG A 118 8.69 -11.16 -5.10
N TYR A 119 9.07 -11.96 -4.12
CA TYR A 119 9.94 -13.11 -4.32
C TYR A 119 9.31 -14.11 -5.30
N TYR A 120 8.04 -14.48 -5.10
CA TYR A 120 7.34 -15.37 -6.01
C TYR A 120 7.18 -14.79 -7.43
N ALA A 121 6.90 -13.49 -7.53
CA ALA A 121 6.76 -12.80 -8.82
C ALA A 121 8.06 -12.77 -9.64
N ILE A 122 9.20 -12.56 -8.98
CA ILE A 122 10.50 -12.33 -9.64
C ILE A 122 11.30 -13.62 -9.78
N CYS A 123 11.47 -14.39 -8.71
CA CYS A 123 12.36 -15.55 -8.67
C CYS A 123 11.70 -16.83 -9.16
N CYS A 124 10.42 -17.04 -8.83
CA CYS A 124 9.82 -18.35 -9.05
C CYS A 124 9.17 -18.52 -10.43
N GLN A 125 8.49 -17.51 -11.00
CA GLN A 125 7.79 -17.69 -12.29
C GLN A 125 7.59 -16.39 -13.12
N PRO A 126 8.49 -16.05 -14.06
CA PRO A 126 8.33 -14.90 -14.95
C PRO A 126 7.08 -14.97 -15.86
N LEU A 127 6.53 -16.16 -16.17
CA LEU A 127 5.46 -16.33 -17.17
C LEU A 127 4.13 -16.88 -16.64
N VAL A 128 4.05 -17.38 -15.40
CA VAL A 128 2.84 -18.07 -14.85
C VAL A 128 2.27 -17.38 -13.59
N TYR A 129 2.96 -16.40 -13.03
CA TYR A 129 2.58 -15.71 -11.78
C TYR A 129 1.13 -15.19 -11.75
N ARG A 130 0.62 -14.71 -12.90
CA ARG A 130 -0.74 -14.16 -13.00
C ARG A 130 -1.84 -15.20 -12.71
N ASN A 131 -1.55 -16.49 -12.92
CA ASN A 131 -2.49 -17.60 -12.69
C ASN A 131 -2.37 -18.27 -11.31
N LYS A 132 -1.24 -18.12 -10.60
CA LYS A 132 -1.04 -18.73 -9.26
C LYS A 132 -1.48 -17.85 -8.09
N MET A 133 -1.39 -16.53 -8.19
CA MET A 133 -1.90 -15.62 -7.14
C MET A 133 -3.41 -15.45 -7.30
N THR A 134 -4.18 -16.42 -6.80
CA THR A 134 -5.65 -16.36 -6.82
C THR A 134 -6.17 -15.36 -5.79
N PRO A 135 -7.34 -14.73 -6.01
CA PRO A 135 -7.95 -13.84 -5.01
C PRO A 135 -8.14 -14.55 -3.67
N LEU A 136 -8.48 -15.85 -3.68
CA LEU A 136 -8.60 -16.65 -2.46
C LEU A 136 -7.31 -16.67 -1.63
N ARG A 137 -6.15 -16.89 -2.26
CA ARG A 137 -4.86 -16.90 -1.55
C ARG A 137 -4.55 -15.56 -0.93
N ILE A 138 -4.84 -14.47 -1.63
CA ILE A 138 -4.62 -13.10 -1.12
C ILE A 138 -5.54 -12.84 0.08
N THR A 139 -6.81 -13.20 -0.01
CA THR A 139 -7.76 -13.07 1.11
C THR A 139 -7.31 -13.90 2.32
N LEU A 140 -6.83 -15.14 2.12
CA LEU A 140 -6.31 -15.97 3.21
C LEU A 140 -5.05 -15.36 3.85
N MET A 141 -4.11 -14.86 3.03
CA MET A 141 -2.90 -14.19 3.53
C MET A 141 -3.23 -12.91 4.31
N LEU A 142 -4.13 -12.07 3.78
CA LEU A 142 -4.62 -10.88 4.48
C LEU A 142 -5.32 -11.24 5.79
N GLY A 143 -6.21 -12.24 5.78
CA GLY A 143 -6.85 -12.75 6.99
C GLY A 143 -5.82 -13.19 8.03
N GLY A 144 -4.79 -13.95 7.62
CA GLY A 144 -3.69 -14.33 8.49
C GLY A 144 -2.92 -13.15 9.09
N CYS A 145 -2.70 -12.08 8.31
CA CYS A 145 -2.03 -10.86 8.77
C CYS A 145 -2.79 -10.11 9.87
N TRP A 146 -4.09 -10.34 10.03
CA TRP A 146 -4.90 -9.72 11.09
C TRP A 146 -5.18 -10.71 12.24
N VAL A 147 -5.52 -11.94 11.90
CA VAL A 147 -5.94 -12.97 12.86
C VAL A 147 -4.76 -13.45 13.72
N ILE A 148 -3.60 -13.74 13.11
CA ILE A 148 -2.45 -14.25 13.88
C ILE A 148 -1.96 -13.20 14.89
N PRO A 149 -1.75 -11.92 14.50
CA PRO A 149 -1.39 -10.88 15.46
C PRO A 149 -2.45 -10.64 16.54
N MET A 150 -3.74 -10.77 16.21
CA MET A 150 -4.83 -10.66 17.19
C MET A 150 -4.71 -11.70 18.29
N PHE A 151 -4.44 -12.96 17.95
CA PHE A 151 -4.27 -14.00 18.95
C PHE A 151 -3.00 -13.85 19.77
N ILE A 152 -1.91 -13.36 19.19
CA ILE A 152 -0.62 -13.14 19.89
C ILE A 152 -0.69 -11.94 20.86
N SER A 153 -1.51 -10.94 20.53
CA SER A 153 -1.66 -9.71 21.32
C SER A 153 -2.79 -9.83 22.34
N PHE A 154 -4.04 -9.95 21.89
CA PHE A 154 -5.22 -9.83 22.75
C PHE A 154 -5.31 -10.95 23.78
N LEU A 155 -5.06 -12.21 23.42
CA LEU A 155 -5.19 -13.32 24.39
C LEU A 155 -4.20 -13.17 25.55
N PRO A 156 -2.88 -13.04 25.31
CA PRO A 156 -1.92 -13.04 26.42
C PRO A 156 -1.99 -11.75 27.24
N ILE A 157 -2.32 -10.60 26.63
CA ILE A 157 -2.35 -9.31 27.32
C ILE A 157 -3.65 -9.17 28.14
N MET A 158 -4.82 -9.50 27.56
CA MET A 158 -6.09 -9.37 28.28
C MET A 158 -6.22 -10.38 29.42
N GLN A 159 -5.64 -11.58 29.25
CA GLN A 159 -5.56 -12.59 30.33
C GLN A 159 -4.36 -12.38 31.27
N ARG A 160 -3.57 -11.32 31.07
CA ARG A 160 -2.35 -10.98 31.84
C ARG A 160 -1.30 -12.09 31.90
N TRP A 161 -1.26 -12.97 30.90
CA TRP A 161 -0.23 -14.01 30.79
C TRP A 161 1.16 -13.42 30.61
N ASN A 162 1.25 -12.23 30.02
CA ASN A 162 2.50 -11.47 29.92
C ASN A 162 3.05 -11.02 31.30
N ASN A 163 2.23 -11.03 32.35
CA ASN A 163 2.61 -10.58 33.70
C ASN A 163 2.94 -11.73 34.67
N ILE A 164 2.73 -12.98 34.27
CA ILE A 164 2.94 -14.15 35.15
C ILE A 164 4.39 -14.15 35.65
N GLY A 165 4.56 -14.17 36.97
CA GLY A 165 5.86 -14.18 37.65
C GLY A 165 6.51 -12.81 37.85
N ILE A 166 5.86 -11.71 37.44
CA ILE A 166 6.40 -10.34 37.57
C ILE A 166 5.36 -9.31 38.06
N ILE A 167 4.24 -9.76 38.61
CA ILE A 167 3.11 -8.91 39.00
C ILE A 167 3.56 -7.85 40.03
N ASP A 168 4.28 -8.25 41.08
CA ASP A 168 4.77 -7.34 42.13
C ASP A 168 5.71 -6.26 41.59
N LEU A 169 6.48 -6.56 40.54
CA LEU A 169 7.37 -5.58 39.90
C LEU A 169 6.58 -4.57 39.07
N ILE A 170 5.52 -5.02 38.41
CA ILE A 170 4.64 -4.17 37.61
C ILE A 170 3.87 -3.24 38.54
N GLU A 171 3.30 -3.75 39.62
CA GLU A 171 2.55 -2.94 40.59
C GLU A 171 3.40 -1.79 41.15
N LYS A 172 4.65 -2.08 41.52
CA LYS A 172 5.62 -1.06 42.00
C LYS A 172 6.00 0.01 40.98
N ARG A 173 5.96 -0.29 39.67
CA ARG A 173 6.26 0.72 38.64
C ARG A 173 5.01 1.42 38.13
N GLN A 174 3.88 0.72 38.14
CA GLN A 174 2.59 1.22 37.71
C GLN A 174 2.08 2.28 38.68
N PHE A 175 2.37 2.16 39.97
CA PHE A 175 2.00 3.12 40.99
C PHE A 175 3.24 3.72 41.65
N ASP A 176 3.44 5.02 41.45
CA ASP A 176 4.45 5.77 42.17
C ASP A 176 3.84 6.35 43.47
N GLN A 177 4.27 5.80 44.60
CA GLN A 177 3.75 6.15 45.91
C GLN A 177 4.15 7.57 46.35
N ASP A 178 5.26 8.10 45.83
CA ASP A 178 5.75 9.44 46.18
C ASP A 178 4.93 10.54 45.49
N SER A 179 4.36 10.23 44.31
CA SER A 179 3.59 11.18 43.49
C SER A 179 2.10 10.83 43.33
N ASN A 180 1.61 9.77 43.99
CA ASN A 180 0.25 9.22 43.86
C ASN A 180 -0.22 9.06 42.40
N SER A 181 0.71 8.74 41.49
CA SER A 181 0.48 8.75 40.05
C SER A 181 0.51 7.34 39.47
N THR A 182 -0.40 7.07 38.53
CA THR A 182 -0.50 5.78 37.83
C THR A 182 0.13 5.87 36.45
N TYR A 183 0.81 4.83 35.97
CA TYR A 183 1.44 4.75 34.64
C TYR A 183 0.97 3.51 33.87
N CYS A 184 0.87 3.57 32.54
CA CYS A 184 0.51 2.43 31.70
C CYS A 184 1.75 1.80 31.07
N ILE A 185 2.35 0.86 31.79
CA ILE A 185 3.65 0.27 31.43
C ILE A 185 3.44 -1.06 30.70
N PHE A 186 3.99 -1.17 29.50
CA PHE A 186 4.10 -2.45 28.80
C PHE A 186 5.34 -3.23 29.29
N MET A 187 5.13 -4.05 30.31
CA MET A 187 6.13 -5.00 30.81
C MET A 187 5.71 -6.44 30.49
N VAL A 188 6.72 -7.28 30.25
CA VAL A 188 6.54 -8.64 29.78
C VAL A 188 7.47 -9.61 30.49
N ASN A 189 6.98 -10.80 30.83
CA ASN A 189 7.81 -11.85 31.38
C ASN A 189 8.73 -12.47 30.31
N LYS A 190 9.78 -13.16 30.76
CA LYS A 190 10.77 -13.82 29.90
C LYS A 190 10.16 -14.70 28.79
N PRO A 191 9.25 -15.65 29.09
CA PRO A 191 8.72 -16.53 28.04
C PRO A 191 7.86 -15.78 27.02
N TYR A 192 7.06 -14.81 27.44
CA TYR A 192 6.26 -13.98 26.52
C TYR A 192 7.15 -13.08 25.67
N ALA A 193 8.16 -12.44 26.27
CA ALA A 193 9.12 -11.59 25.57
C ALA A 193 9.80 -12.32 24.40
N ILE A 194 10.30 -13.54 24.63
CA ILE A 194 10.92 -14.36 23.59
C ILE A 194 9.88 -14.78 22.54
N THR A 195 8.79 -15.40 22.97
CA THR A 195 7.82 -16.01 22.05
C THR A 195 7.15 -14.97 21.17
N CYS A 196 6.70 -13.86 21.77
CA CYS A 196 6.07 -12.75 21.05
C CYS A 196 7.07 -12.10 20.09
N SER A 197 8.29 -11.77 20.52
CA SER A 197 9.29 -11.16 19.63
C SER A 197 9.69 -12.07 18.47
N VAL A 198 9.88 -13.36 18.72
CA VAL A 198 10.26 -14.34 17.68
C VAL A 198 9.18 -14.44 16.61
N VAL A 199 7.92 -14.60 17.01
CA VAL A 199 6.80 -14.77 16.07
C VAL A 199 6.46 -13.44 15.38
N ALA A 200 6.45 -12.33 16.13
CA ALA A 200 6.05 -11.02 15.62
C ALA A 200 7.12 -10.38 14.71
N PHE A 201 8.41 -10.56 15.01
CA PHE A 201 9.49 -9.85 14.34
C PHE A 201 10.54 -10.76 13.72
N TYR A 202 11.21 -11.63 14.49
CA TYR A 202 12.39 -12.33 13.98
C TYR A 202 12.09 -13.32 12.86
N ILE A 203 11.00 -14.10 12.95
CA ILE A 203 10.58 -15.00 11.86
C ILE A 203 10.25 -14.21 10.59
N PRO A 204 9.34 -13.21 10.62
CA PRO A 204 9.08 -12.37 9.45
C PRO A 204 10.33 -11.69 8.90
N PHE A 205 11.20 -11.16 9.78
CA PHE A 205 12.45 -10.51 9.40
C PHE A 205 13.37 -11.44 8.60
N ILE A 206 13.61 -12.65 9.11
CA ILE A 206 14.43 -13.65 8.42
C ILE A 206 13.81 -14.00 7.06
N LEU A 207 12.49 -14.22 7.00
CA LEU A 207 11.79 -14.52 5.74
C LEU A 207 11.94 -13.38 4.72
N MET A 208 11.82 -12.13 5.15
CA MET A 208 12.03 -10.95 4.30
C MET A 208 13.48 -10.89 3.80
N VAL A 209 14.47 -11.03 4.68
CA VAL A 209 15.89 -10.99 4.31
C VAL A 209 16.22 -12.08 3.30
N LEU A 210 15.76 -13.31 3.53
CA LEU A 210 15.98 -14.43 2.60
C LEU A 210 15.29 -14.20 1.25
N ALA A 211 14.05 -13.71 1.25
CA ALA A 211 13.33 -13.34 0.04
C ALA A 211 14.10 -12.28 -0.78
N TYR A 212 14.56 -11.20 -0.14
CA TYR A 212 15.31 -10.13 -0.83
C TYR A 212 16.69 -10.54 -1.27
N TYR A 213 17.39 -11.36 -0.48
CA TYR A 213 18.68 -11.92 -0.88
C TYR A 213 18.51 -12.72 -2.18
N ARG A 214 17.51 -13.60 -2.25
CA ARG A 214 17.21 -14.36 -3.48
C ARG A 214 16.81 -13.45 -4.64
N ILE A 215 15.96 -12.45 -4.41
CA ILE A 215 15.60 -11.46 -5.44
C ILE A 215 16.84 -10.75 -5.98
N TYR A 216 17.76 -10.33 -5.12
CA TYR A 216 18.99 -9.65 -5.50
C TYR A 216 19.89 -10.54 -6.35
N VAL A 217 20.11 -11.80 -5.93
CA VAL A 217 20.93 -12.77 -6.68
C VAL A 217 20.34 -13.04 -8.06
N THR A 218 19.05 -13.37 -8.14
CA THR A 218 18.36 -13.61 -9.43
C THR A 218 18.42 -12.39 -10.34
N ALA A 219 18.21 -11.18 -9.80
CA ALA A 219 18.32 -9.95 -10.57
C ALA A 219 19.74 -9.71 -11.12
N LYS A 220 20.77 -10.01 -10.33
CA LYS A 220 22.18 -9.85 -10.71
C LYS A 220 22.59 -10.87 -11.78
N GLU A 221 22.16 -12.12 -11.64
CA GLU A 221 22.39 -13.18 -12.64
C GLU A 221 21.79 -12.80 -14.00
N HIS A 222 20.53 -12.33 -14.03
CA HIS A 222 19.90 -11.89 -15.26
C HIS A 222 20.59 -10.65 -15.86
N ALA A 223 20.95 -9.66 -15.04
CA ALA A 223 21.68 -8.48 -15.51
C ALA A 223 23.03 -8.86 -16.14
N LEU A 224 23.70 -9.90 -15.61
CA LEU A 224 24.95 -10.41 -16.16
C LEU A 224 24.71 -11.15 -17.49
N GLN A 225 23.71 -12.03 -17.57
CA GLN A 225 23.34 -12.73 -18.81
C GLN A 225 23.07 -11.76 -19.97
N ILE A 226 22.34 -10.67 -19.71
CA ILE A 226 22.06 -9.64 -20.72
C ILE A 226 23.34 -8.94 -21.17
N ARG A 227 24.23 -8.60 -20.24
CA ARG A 227 25.51 -7.96 -20.56
C ARG A 227 26.41 -8.87 -21.38
N VAL A 228 26.43 -10.17 -21.10
CA VAL A 228 27.21 -11.15 -21.87
C VAL A 228 26.65 -11.28 -23.29
N LEU A 229 25.33 -11.39 -23.45
CA LEU A 229 24.68 -11.44 -24.78
C LEU A 229 24.93 -10.16 -25.60
N GLN A 230 24.91 -8.99 -24.97
CA GLN A 230 25.22 -7.72 -25.63
C GLN A 230 26.71 -7.58 -26.01
N ARG A 231 27.61 -8.16 -25.19
CA ARG A 231 29.07 -8.10 -25.40
C ARG A 231 29.56 -9.15 -26.40
N ALA A 232 28.81 -10.23 -26.59
CA ALA A 232 29.10 -11.27 -27.58
C ALA A 232 28.88 -10.83 -29.04
N GLY A 233 28.44 -9.58 -29.30
CA GLY A 233 28.54 -8.96 -30.62
C GLY A 233 27.84 -9.71 -31.77
N ALA A 234 26.72 -10.39 -31.50
CA ALA A 234 25.98 -11.08 -32.57
C ALA A 234 25.55 -10.04 -33.64
N PRO A 235 25.96 -10.20 -34.91
CA PRO A 235 25.56 -9.28 -35.96
C PRO A 235 24.04 -9.30 -36.11
N THR A 236 23.42 -8.14 -35.97
CA THR A 236 21.98 -7.92 -36.12
C THR A 236 21.57 -7.93 -37.59
N GLU A 237 22.00 -8.90 -38.39
CA GLU A 237 21.42 -9.09 -39.71
C GLU A 237 20.17 -9.96 -39.61
N GLY A 238 19.02 -9.28 -39.67
CA GLY A 238 17.74 -9.88 -40.08
C GLY A 238 16.93 -10.65 -39.03
N ARG A 239 17.50 -11.09 -37.90
CA ARG A 239 16.70 -11.81 -36.88
C ARG A 239 15.95 -10.81 -36.00
N ARG A 240 14.69 -10.51 -36.35
CA ARG A 240 13.73 -9.90 -35.42
C ARG A 240 13.75 -10.73 -34.13
N GLU A 241 14.20 -10.16 -33.02
CA GLU A 241 13.96 -10.77 -31.71
C GLU A 241 12.47 -11.07 -31.61
N PRO A 242 12.06 -12.27 -31.18
CA PRO A 242 10.64 -12.56 -31.00
C PRO A 242 10.06 -11.50 -30.04
N PRO A 243 8.90 -10.89 -30.37
CA PRO A 243 8.34 -9.77 -29.60
C PRO A 243 8.12 -10.10 -28.10
N ASP A 244 8.02 -11.39 -27.77
CA ASP A 244 7.89 -11.90 -26.40
C ASP A 244 9.17 -11.75 -25.55
N GLN A 245 10.36 -11.76 -26.15
CA GLN A 245 11.62 -11.70 -25.40
C GLN A 245 11.96 -10.27 -24.98
N HIS A 246 11.76 -9.29 -25.88
CA HIS A 246 11.97 -7.87 -25.59
C HIS A 246 10.99 -7.34 -24.52
N SER A 247 9.71 -7.72 -24.60
CA SER A 247 8.67 -7.34 -23.64
C SER A 247 8.90 -7.97 -22.25
N THR A 248 9.32 -9.23 -22.19
CA THR A 248 9.67 -9.92 -20.94
C THR A 248 10.86 -9.26 -20.25
N HIS A 249 11.88 -8.87 -21.02
CA HIS A 249 13.08 -8.20 -20.51
C HIS A 249 12.80 -6.80 -19.95
N HIS A 250 12.00 -5.97 -20.63
CA HIS A 250 11.59 -4.65 -20.13
C HIS A 250 10.75 -4.76 -18.85
N ARG A 251 9.84 -5.74 -18.80
CA ARG A 251 9.03 -6.02 -17.61
C ARG A 251 9.91 -6.44 -16.42
N MET A 252 10.87 -7.32 -16.63
CA MET A 252 11.79 -7.78 -15.58
C MET A 252 12.61 -6.62 -14.99
N LYS A 253 13.18 -5.74 -15.84
CA LYS A 253 13.90 -4.54 -15.36
C LYS A 253 13.03 -3.62 -14.50
N THR A 254 11.76 -3.48 -14.87
CA THR A 254 10.80 -2.67 -14.12
C THR A 254 10.49 -3.29 -12.76
N GLU A 255 10.28 -4.61 -12.71
CA GLU A 255 10.05 -5.37 -11.48
C GLU A 255 11.29 -5.37 -10.55
N THR A 256 12.50 -5.54 -11.08
CA THR A 256 13.75 -5.44 -10.29
C THR A 256 13.93 -4.04 -9.68
N LYS A 257 13.61 -2.98 -10.44
CA LYS A 257 13.66 -1.61 -9.92
C LYS A 257 12.65 -1.39 -8.80
N ALA A 258 11.43 -1.93 -8.94
CA ALA A 258 10.43 -1.91 -7.88
C ALA A 258 10.88 -2.71 -6.65
N ALA A 259 11.55 -3.85 -6.84
CA ALA A 259 12.10 -4.63 -5.74
C ALA A 259 13.21 -3.91 -4.96
N LYS A 260 14.08 -3.15 -5.65
CA LYS A 260 15.07 -2.28 -4.98
C LYS A 260 14.40 -1.25 -4.07
N THR A 261 13.33 -0.62 -4.56
CA THR A 261 12.51 0.31 -3.77
C THR A 261 11.96 -0.36 -2.51
N LEU A 262 11.41 -1.57 -2.63
CA LEU A 262 10.86 -2.29 -1.50
C LEU A 262 11.95 -2.71 -0.50
N CYS A 263 13.12 -3.12 -0.96
CA CYS A 263 14.26 -3.42 -0.10
C CYS A 263 14.67 -2.22 0.79
N ILE A 264 14.65 -1.00 0.24
CA ILE A 264 14.89 0.22 1.03
C ILE A 264 13.80 0.39 2.10
N ILE A 265 12.53 0.21 1.72
CA ILE A 265 11.39 0.30 2.64
C ILE A 265 11.54 -0.68 3.81
N MET A 266 11.87 -1.94 3.52
CA MET A 266 12.06 -2.95 4.57
C MET A 266 13.33 -2.69 5.39
N GLY A 267 14.41 -2.21 4.79
CA GLY A 267 15.61 -1.81 5.54
C GLY A 267 15.30 -0.73 6.57
N CYS A 268 14.59 0.33 6.16
CA CYS A 268 14.13 1.38 7.07
C CYS A 268 13.25 0.81 8.19
N PHE A 269 12.30 -0.05 7.84
CA PHE A 269 11.43 -0.71 8.83
C PHE A 269 12.22 -1.46 9.90
N CYS A 270 13.18 -2.29 9.46
CA CYS A 270 13.97 -3.12 10.36
C CYS A 270 14.88 -2.27 11.25
N LEU A 271 15.45 -1.19 10.72
CA LEU A 271 16.27 -0.26 11.49
C LEU A 271 15.46 0.48 12.56
N CYS A 272 14.19 0.79 12.29
CA CYS A 272 13.34 1.47 13.26
C CYS A 272 12.86 0.52 14.37
N TRP A 273 12.54 -0.73 14.03
CA TRP A 273 11.96 -1.70 14.98
C TRP A 273 12.98 -2.58 15.70
N ALA A 274 14.15 -2.84 15.12
CA ALA A 274 15.15 -3.72 15.73
C ALA A 274 15.59 -3.27 17.14
N PRO A 275 15.83 -1.98 17.43
CA PRO A 275 16.20 -1.54 18.77
C PRO A 275 15.14 -1.93 19.81
N PHE A 276 13.86 -1.73 19.50
CA PHE A 276 12.76 -2.11 20.38
C PHE A 276 12.72 -3.62 20.62
N PHE A 277 12.72 -4.45 19.57
CA PHE A 277 12.63 -5.91 19.74
C PHE A 277 13.84 -6.52 20.45
N VAL A 278 15.04 -5.98 20.23
CA VAL A 278 16.24 -6.39 20.96
C VAL A 278 16.09 -6.05 22.44
N THR A 279 15.65 -4.83 22.75
CA THR A 279 15.46 -4.39 24.13
C THR A 279 14.34 -5.17 24.82
N ASN A 280 13.25 -5.47 24.11
CA ASN A 280 12.13 -6.27 24.60
C ASN A 280 12.54 -7.69 25.00
N ILE A 281 13.50 -8.29 24.27
CA ILE A 281 14.08 -9.58 24.68
C ILE A 281 15.01 -9.40 25.86
N ILE A 282 15.91 -8.42 25.84
CA ILE A 282 17.00 -8.31 26.83
C ILE A 282 16.49 -7.86 28.20
N ASP A 283 15.55 -6.94 28.26
CA ASP A 283 15.12 -6.27 29.50
C ASP A 283 14.69 -7.25 30.61
N PRO A 284 13.88 -8.31 30.34
CA PRO A 284 13.56 -9.33 31.33
C PRO A 284 14.76 -10.15 31.85
N PHE A 285 15.86 -10.25 31.10
CA PHE A 285 17.06 -11.01 31.51
C PHE A 285 18.04 -10.19 32.34
N VAL A 286 18.05 -8.87 32.16
CA VAL A 286 18.89 -7.94 32.94
C VAL A 286 18.18 -7.40 34.19
N GLY A 287 17.04 -7.99 34.56
CA GLY A 287 16.28 -7.57 35.74
C GLY A 287 15.50 -6.27 35.54
N TYR A 288 15.06 -6.00 34.30
CA TYR A 288 14.29 -4.81 33.92
C TYR A 288 15.03 -3.49 34.20
N SER A 289 16.35 -3.47 33.95
CA SER A 289 17.23 -2.34 34.25
C SER A 289 17.24 -1.25 33.17
N VAL A 290 16.52 -1.44 32.05
CA VAL A 290 16.51 -0.46 30.96
C VAL A 290 15.76 0.79 31.42
N PRO A 291 16.34 2.00 31.24
CA PRO A 291 15.66 3.25 31.56
C PRO A 291 14.36 3.43 30.75
N ALA A 292 13.30 3.89 31.39
CA ALA A 292 11.99 4.09 30.75
C ALA A 292 12.07 5.04 29.53
N GLN A 293 12.90 6.08 29.60
CA GLN A 293 13.10 7.02 28.50
C GLN A 293 13.69 6.32 27.27
N LEU A 294 14.64 5.39 27.46
CA LEU A 294 15.26 4.65 26.37
C LEU A 294 14.26 3.67 25.74
N TRP A 295 13.51 2.95 26.57
CA TRP A 295 12.44 2.06 26.12
C TRP A 295 11.40 2.80 25.28
N THR A 296 10.89 3.91 25.80
CA THR A 296 9.91 4.77 25.12
C THR A 296 10.48 5.36 23.83
N THR A 297 11.76 5.76 23.81
CA THR A 297 12.43 6.25 22.60
C THR A 297 12.47 5.19 21.50
N PHE A 298 12.83 3.94 21.83
CA PHE A 298 12.84 2.85 20.86
C PHE A 298 11.44 2.48 20.37
N LEU A 299 10.43 2.55 21.24
CA LEU A 299 9.03 2.35 20.85
C LEU A 299 8.56 3.43 19.86
N TRP A 300 8.81 4.71 20.18
CA TRP A 300 8.46 5.83 19.30
C TRP A 300 9.23 5.82 17.98
N LEU A 301 10.47 5.33 17.96
CA LEU A 301 11.21 5.10 16.72
C LEU A 301 10.47 4.10 15.81
N GLY A 302 9.89 3.04 16.39
CA GLY A 302 9.00 2.10 15.70
C GLY A 302 7.72 2.77 15.18
N TYR A 303 7.10 3.66 15.95
CA TYR A 303 5.91 4.41 15.52
C TYR A 303 6.18 5.35 14.35
N ILE A 304 7.31 6.06 14.36
CA ILE A 304 7.70 6.95 13.26
C ILE A 304 7.73 6.20 11.92
N ASN A 305 8.08 4.91 11.92
CA ASN A 305 8.08 4.10 10.72
C ASN A 305 6.68 4.00 10.04
N SER A 306 5.59 3.96 10.80
CA SER A 306 4.22 4.00 10.23
C SER A 306 3.95 5.32 9.48
N GLY A 307 4.60 6.41 9.89
CA GLY A 307 4.58 7.70 9.19
C GLY A 307 5.52 7.78 7.98
N LEU A 308 6.58 6.96 7.92
CA LEU A 308 7.56 6.96 6.82
C LEU A 308 7.06 6.23 5.57
N ASN A 309 6.16 5.24 5.71
CA ASN A 309 5.67 4.42 4.61
C ASN A 309 5.12 5.23 3.41
N PRO A 310 4.23 6.22 3.59
CA PRO A 310 3.75 7.09 2.50
C PRO A 310 4.85 7.88 1.78
N PHE A 311 5.83 8.41 2.52
CA PHE A 311 6.97 9.13 1.93
C PHE A 311 7.82 8.20 1.08
N LEU A 312 8.11 7.00 1.60
CA LEU A 312 8.87 6.02 0.86
C LEU A 312 8.16 5.62 -0.44
N TYR A 313 6.83 5.46 -0.43
CA TYR A 313 6.06 5.23 -1.66
C TYR A 313 6.11 6.43 -2.62
N ALA A 314 5.99 7.65 -2.10
CA ALA A 314 6.03 8.88 -2.89
C ALA A 314 7.37 9.07 -3.62
N PHE A 315 8.49 8.78 -2.95
CA PHE A 315 9.82 8.98 -3.54
C PHE A 315 10.28 7.79 -4.39
N LEU A 316 10.00 6.58 -3.94
CA LEU A 316 10.60 5.38 -4.51
C LEU A 316 9.70 4.67 -5.54
N ASN A 317 8.40 4.96 -5.57
CA ASN A 317 7.47 4.36 -6.53
C ASN A 317 6.84 5.41 -7.46
N LYS A 318 7.29 5.43 -8.72
CA LYS A 318 6.80 6.38 -9.73
C LYS A 318 5.28 6.34 -9.95
N ALA A 319 4.65 5.17 -9.79
CA ALA A 319 3.20 5.02 -9.98
C ALA A 319 2.42 5.69 -8.83
N PHE A 320 2.84 5.45 -7.59
CA PHE A 320 2.29 6.13 -6.42
C PHE A 320 2.56 7.63 -6.45
N ARG A 321 3.79 8.05 -6.77
CA ARG A 321 4.14 9.47 -6.92
C ARG A 321 3.21 10.20 -7.89
N ARG A 322 2.92 9.56 -9.03
CA ARG A 322 1.99 10.12 -10.03
C ARG A 322 0.57 10.22 -9.47
N ALA A 323 0.08 9.18 -8.80
CA ALA A 323 -1.25 9.20 -8.18
C ALA A 323 -1.35 10.29 -7.10
N PHE A 324 -0.32 10.46 -6.27
CA PHE A 324 -0.26 11.51 -5.25
C PHE A 324 -0.27 12.91 -5.87
N LEU A 325 0.50 13.15 -6.93
CA LEU A 325 0.49 14.44 -7.63
C LEU A 325 -0.88 14.75 -8.25
N ILE A 326 -1.58 13.76 -8.82
CA ILE A 326 -2.92 13.98 -9.36
C ILE A 326 -3.90 14.38 -8.25
N ILE A 327 -3.81 13.73 -7.09
CA ILE A 327 -4.69 14.02 -5.94
C ILE A 327 -4.37 15.37 -5.31
N LEU A 328 -3.10 15.69 -5.08
CA LEU A 328 -2.67 16.90 -4.39
C LEU A 328 -2.71 18.14 -5.29
N CYS A 329 -2.46 17.99 -6.60
CA CYS A 329 -2.42 19.11 -7.54
C CYS A 329 -3.69 19.24 -8.40
N CYS A 330 -4.72 18.42 -8.17
CA CYS A 330 -6.03 18.47 -8.85
C CYS A 330 -5.96 18.57 -10.40
N ASP A 331 -4.94 17.98 -11.05
CA ASP A 331 -4.74 18.08 -12.50
C ASP A 331 -5.04 16.74 -13.19
N GLU A 332 -6.33 16.42 -13.33
CA GLU A 332 -6.84 15.26 -14.07
C GLU A 332 -6.60 15.39 -15.60
N GLU A 333 -6.62 16.62 -16.11
CA GLU A 333 -6.58 16.93 -17.56
C GLU A 333 -5.20 16.69 -18.18
N ARG A 334 -4.11 16.97 -17.46
CA ARG A 334 -2.76 16.88 -18.03
C ARG A 334 -2.18 15.47 -18.11
N TYR A 335 -2.80 14.50 -17.44
CA TYR A 335 -2.21 13.17 -17.23
C TYR A 335 -3.01 11.99 -17.79
N ARG A 336 -4.17 12.21 -18.41
CA ARG A 336 -4.83 11.20 -19.25
C ARG A 336 -3.89 10.92 -20.42
N ARG A 337 -3.25 9.74 -20.47
CA ARG A 337 -2.59 9.28 -21.71
C ARG A 337 -3.63 9.37 -22.83
N PRO A 338 -3.24 9.76 -24.06
CA PRO A 338 -4.11 9.55 -25.21
C PRO A 338 -4.42 8.05 -25.25
N SER A 339 -5.70 7.73 -25.15
CA SER A 339 -6.20 6.39 -25.46
C SER A 339 -5.68 6.04 -26.85
N ILE A 340 -5.09 4.85 -26.99
CA ILE A 340 -4.82 4.25 -28.31
C ILE A 340 -6.19 4.03 -28.94
N LEU A 341 -6.69 5.02 -29.66
CA LEU A 341 -7.79 4.89 -30.60
C LEU A 341 -7.47 5.82 -31.78
N GLY A 342 -6.89 5.22 -32.82
CA GLY A 342 -6.79 5.76 -34.17
C GLY A 342 -6.04 7.09 -34.33
N GLN A 343 -4.70 7.03 -34.45
CA GLN A 343 -3.97 8.04 -35.22
C GLN A 343 -3.48 7.42 -36.53
N THR A 344 -4.33 7.49 -37.55
CA THR A 344 -3.89 7.54 -38.94
C THR A 344 -3.91 9.01 -39.36
N VAL A 345 -2.82 9.72 -39.12
CA VAL A 345 -2.46 10.92 -39.90
C VAL A 345 -0.95 10.87 -40.10
N PRO A 346 -0.44 10.73 -41.34
CA PRO A 346 1.00 10.81 -41.59
C PRO A 346 1.43 12.27 -41.46
N CYS A 347 2.32 12.56 -40.50
CA CYS A 347 2.98 13.86 -40.41
C CYS A 347 4.22 13.81 -41.29
N SER A 348 4.14 14.42 -42.48
CA SER A 348 5.30 14.67 -43.33
C SER A 348 6.24 15.64 -42.60
N THR A 349 7.44 15.18 -42.29
CA THR A 349 8.52 16.00 -41.75
C THR A 349 9.39 16.46 -42.90
N THR A 350 9.30 17.75 -43.25
CA THR A 350 10.37 18.43 -43.99
C THR A 350 11.26 19.12 -42.98
N THR A 351 12.49 18.62 -42.82
CA THR A 351 13.53 19.23 -41.99
C THR A 351 14.18 20.38 -42.72
N VAL A 352 14.12 21.59 -42.15
CA VAL A 352 15.11 22.66 -42.41
C VAL A 352 15.40 23.41 -41.09
N ASN A 353 16.67 23.36 -40.71
CA ASN A 353 17.47 24.17 -39.78
C ASN A 353 16.96 24.42 -38.34
N GLY A 354 17.79 23.96 -37.41
CA GLY A 354 17.56 23.97 -35.96
C GLY A 354 17.27 25.34 -35.37
N SER A 355 16.14 25.41 -34.66
CA SER A 355 15.90 26.18 -33.42
C SER A 355 14.45 25.90 -33.00
N THR A 356 14.24 25.03 -32.01
CA THR A 356 12.90 24.74 -31.48
C THR A 356 12.49 25.79 -30.46
N HIS A 357 11.88 26.89 -30.93
CA HIS A 357 11.01 27.70 -30.09
C HIS A 357 9.57 27.15 -30.15
N VAL A 358 9.09 26.62 -29.03
CA VAL A 358 7.68 26.21 -28.88
C VAL A 358 6.84 27.44 -28.54
N LEU A 359 6.39 28.18 -29.55
CA LEU A 359 5.36 29.21 -29.38
C LEU A 359 3.99 28.54 -29.32
N ARG A 360 3.45 28.41 -28.10
CA ARG A 360 2.10 27.90 -27.85
C ARG A 360 1.09 29.03 -28.12
N LYS A 361 0.59 29.15 -29.36
CA LYS A 361 -0.56 30.01 -29.67
C LYS A 361 -1.80 29.44 -28.99
N TRP A 362 -2.34 30.18 -28.02
CA TRP A 362 -3.60 29.87 -27.34
C TRP A 362 -4.74 30.32 -28.25
N ILE A 363 -5.54 29.37 -28.77
CA ILE A 363 -6.74 29.66 -29.55
C ILE A 363 -7.93 29.53 -28.59
N PRO A 364 -8.76 30.58 -28.41
CA PRO A 364 -9.89 30.54 -27.50
C PRO A 364 -11.02 29.60 -28.00
N PRO A 365 -11.86 29.08 -27.09
CA PRO A 365 -12.80 27.98 -27.37
C PRO A 365 -13.94 28.30 -28.35
N SER A 366 -14.13 29.57 -28.72
CA SER A 366 -15.22 30.02 -29.59
C SER A 366 -14.98 29.71 -31.07
N ALA A 367 -13.76 29.40 -31.50
CA ALA A 367 -13.44 29.09 -32.90
C ALA A 367 -13.63 27.61 -33.30
N LEU A 368 -13.82 26.70 -32.32
CA LEU A 368 -14.07 25.27 -32.60
C LEU A 368 -15.54 24.94 -32.83
N TYR A 369 -16.47 25.82 -32.44
CA TYR A 369 -17.90 25.56 -32.54
C TYR A 369 -18.47 25.76 -33.96
N GLY A 370 -17.75 26.47 -34.83
CA GLY A 370 -18.18 26.76 -36.21
C GLY A 370 -17.84 25.69 -37.26
N LYS A 371 -17.00 24.70 -36.95
CA LYS A 371 -16.56 23.67 -37.93
C LYS A 371 -17.08 22.26 -37.65
N VAL A 372 -17.65 21.99 -36.48
CA VAL A 372 -18.21 20.67 -36.14
C VAL A 372 -19.65 20.48 -36.67
N THR A 373 -20.36 21.58 -36.95
CA THR A 373 -21.75 21.57 -37.43
C THR A 373 -21.92 21.28 -38.94
N GLN A 374 -20.83 21.23 -39.72
CA GLN A 374 -20.86 20.89 -41.16
C GLN A 374 -20.53 19.41 -41.45
N LEU A 375 -19.98 18.66 -40.48
CA LEU A 375 -19.56 17.26 -40.67
C LEU A 375 -20.55 16.21 -40.13
N PHE A 376 -21.59 16.62 -39.38
CA PHE A 376 -22.63 15.72 -38.86
C PHE A 376 -23.92 15.67 -39.69
N LYS A 377 -23.96 16.27 -40.89
CA LYS A 377 -25.18 16.31 -41.74
C LYS A 377 -25.17 15.37 -42.94
N LYS A 378 -24.20 14.44 -43.06
CA LYS A 378 -24.06 13.58 -44.26
C LYS A 378 -24.30 12.06 -44.14
N PRO A 379 -24.38 11.39 -42.97
CA PRO A 379 -24.67 9.94 -42.95
C PRO A 379 -26.07 9.59 -42.42
N GLN A 380 -27.11 10.37 -42.73
CA GLN A 380 -28.51 9.99 -42.41
C GLN A 380 -29.50 10.13 -43.59
N ARG A 381 -29.05 10.60 -44.76
CA ARG A 381 -29.89 10.69 -45.96
C ARG A 381 -29.75 9.46 -46.87
N GLU A 382 -28.58 8.82 -46.88
CA GLU A 382 -28.31 7.63 -47.72
C GLU A 382 -28.83 6.31 -47.13
N GLU A 383 -29.09 6.24 -45.82
CA GLU A 383 -29.61 5.03 -45.16
C GLU A 383 -31.14 4.95 -45.24
N ARG A 384 -31.81 6.11 -45.26
CA ARG A 384 -33.27 6.24 -45.41
C ARG A 384 -33.78 5.98 -46.85
N GLU A 385 -32.92 6.16 -47.85
CA GLU A 385 -33.22 5.84 -49.26
C GLU A 385 -32.99 4.36 -49.60
N ARG A 386 -32.10 3.66 -48.87
CA ARG A 386 -31.86 2.21 -49.05
C ARG A 386 -32.93 1.32 -48.42
N GLU A 387 -33.58 1.75 -47.34
CA GLU A 387 -34.70 1.02 -46.73
C GLU A 387 -36.00 1.14 -47.55
N HIS A 388 -36.24 2.27 -48.23
CA HIS A 388 -37.42 2.44 -49.07
C HIS A 388 -37.35 1.62 -50.37
N HIS A 389 -36.15 1.41 -50.92
CA HIS A 389 -35.97 0.58 -52.12
C HIS A 389 -36.10 -0.93 -51.84
N ARG A 390 -35.73 -1.39 -50.63
CA ARG A 390 -35.85 -2.80 -50.22
C ARG A 390 -37.28 -3.21 -49.84
N SER A 391 -38.15 -2.24 -49.50
CA SER A 391 -39.56 -2.52 -49.16
C SER A 391 -40.48 -2.67 -50.38
N ASN A 392 -40.09 -2.15 -51.56
CA ASN A 392 -40.90 -2.25 -52.79
C ASN A 392 -40.63 -3.53 -53.61
N GLU A 393 -39.48 -4.18 -53.47
CA GLU A 393 -39.18 -5.45 -54.16
C GLU A 393 -39.86 -6.67 -53.49
N THR A 394 -40.04 -6.66 -52.17
CA THR A 394 -40.73 -7.74 -51.43
C THR A 394 -42.25 -7.74 -51.64
N MET A 395 -42.81 -6.64 -52.14
CA MET A 395 -44.26 -6.49 -52.34
C MET A 395 -44.73 -7.03 -53.71
N HIS A 396 -43.82 -7.19 -54.69
CA HIS A 396 -44.15 -7.73 -56.03
C HIS A 396 -44.06 -9.26 -56.14
N LEU A 397 -43.37 -9.94 -55.20
CA LEU A 397 -43.16 -11.40 -55.24
C LEU A 397 -44.21 -12.22 -54.45
N ALA A 398 -45.16 -11.57 -53.76
CA ALA A 398 -46.20 -12.21 -52.96
C ALA A 398 -47.60 -12.22 -53.60
N ALA A 399 -47.74 -11.83 -54.87
CA ALA A 399 -49.03 -11.67 -55.56
C ALA A 399 -49.36 -12.79 -56.59
N SER A 400 -48.67 -13.93 -56.56
CA SER A 400 -48.96 -15.05 -57.46
C SER A 400 -48.97 -16.38 -56.71
N HIS A 401 -50.07 -16.70 -56.02
CA HIS A 401 -50.70 -18.04 -55.97
C HIS A 401 -51.94 -18.02 -55.03
N PRO A 402 -53.13 -18.47 -55.49
CA PRO A 402 -54.38 -18.49 -54.70
C PRO A 402 -54.55 -19.77 -53.84
N PRO A 403 -55.55 -19.82 -52.94
CA PRO A 403 -55.68 -20.82 -51.88
C PRO A 403 -56.57 -22.02 -52.27
N GLU A 404 -56.31 -23.20 -51.71
CA GLU A 404 -57.23 -24.35 -51.72
C GLU A 404 -57.47 -24.91 -50.31
N SER A 405 -58.66 -25.47 -50.14
CA SER A 405 -59.44 -25.61 -48.91
C SER A 405 -59.31 -26.96 -48.18
N ILE A 406 -59.38 -26.88 -46.84
CA ILE A 406 -60.12 -27.74 -45.87
C ILE A 406 -59.91 -29.27 -45.90
N LYS A 407 -59.46 -29.83 -44.75
CA LYS A 407 -60.18 -30.90 -43.99
C LYS A 407 -59.60 -31.13 -42.58
N VAL A 408 -60.52 -31.20 -41.61
CA VAL A 408 -60.42 -31.60 -40.19
C VAL A 408 -60.65 -33.14 -40.13
N PRO A 409 -60.04 -33.99 -39.26
CA PRO A 409 -60.54 -34.16 -37.87
C PRO A 409 -59.63 -34.71 -36.74
N HIS A 410 -60.10 -34.42 -35.51
CA HIS A 410 -60.17 -35.20 -34.26
C HIS A 410 -58.98 -35.62 -33.35
N CYS A 411 -59.16 -35.21 -32.07
CA CYS A 411 -58.89 -35.79 -30.73
C CYS A 411 -58.13 -37.12 -30.54
N SER A 412 -57.29 -37.17 -29.50
CA SER A 412 -57.56 -37.97 -28.28
C SER A 412 -56.53 -37.75 -27.15
N GLU A 413 -57.02 -37.74 -25.91
CA GLU A 413 -56.30 -37.79 -24.64
C GLU A 413 -55.60 -39.15 -24.43
N SER A 414 -54.54 -39.18 -23.60
CA SER A 414 -54.37 -40.25 -22.61
C SER A 414 -53.34 -39.89 -21.52
N HIS A 415 -53.79 -40.06 -20.29
CA HIS A 415 -53.01 -40.12 -19.05
C HIS A 415 -52.50 -41.56 -18.80
N SER A 416 -51.53 -41.68 -17.88
CA SER A 416 -51.11 -42.87 -17.10
C SER A 416 -49.87 -43.62 -17.58
N ARG A 417 -48.73 -43.42 -16.91
CA ARG A 417 -48.26 -44.24 -15.77
C ARG A 417 -47.09 -43.58 -15.06
#